data_AF-A0A2Z5PN18-F1
#
_entry.id   AF-A0A2Z5PN18-F1
#
_cell.length_a   1.000
_cell.length_b   1.000
_cell.length_c   1.000
_cell.angle_alpha   90.00
_cell.angle_beta   90.00
_cell.angle_gamma   90.00
#
_symmetry.space_group_name_H-M   'P 1'
#
loop_
_entity.id
_entity.type
_entity.pdbx_description
1 polymer ?
#
loop_
_entity_poly.entity_id
_entity_poly.type
_entity_poly.pdbx_seq_one_letter_code
_entity_poly.pdbx_strand_id
1 'polypeptide(L)'
;MVLLIIRGDSYEKIKNAIADVHRHAKLTILGKPRIMVPEAADEILEHIVGNIKKPCKKACLVRIEENAPRAIDRIRKIHPPAHIVIVSERHEPYFYLLEDLPKMPLLKGYYKSKSLDSDEEIEESH
;
A
#
# COMPACT_ATOMS: atom_id res chain seq x y z
N MET A 1 2.43 7.48 11.24
CA MET A 1 2.24 7.13 9.81
C MET A 1 2.09 5.63 9.72
N VAL A 2 1.53 5.10 8.63
CA VAL A 2 1.37 3.64 8.46
C VAL A 2 1.69 3.21 7.02
N LEU A 3 1.99 1.93 6.88
CA LEU A 3 2.15 1.26 5.60
C LEU A 3 0.88 0.46 5.29
N LEU A 4 0.51 0.41 4.01
CA LEU A 4 -0.57 -0.40 3.49
C LEU A 4 0.04 -1.47 2.59
N ILE A 5 -0.20 -2.73 2.93
CA ILE A 5 0.03 -3.86 2.02
C ILE A 5 -1.28 -4.13 1.31
N ILE A 6 -1.30 -3.97 0.00
CA ILE A 6 -2.48 -4.17 -0.84
C ILE A 6 -2.30 -5.45 -1.64
N ARG A 7 -3.12 -6.46 -1.31
CA ARG A 7 -3.10 -7.81 -1.86
C ARG A 7 -4.25 -7.98 -2.86
N GLY A 8 -3.97 -8.52 -4.04
CA GLY A 8 -4.99 -8.72 -5.08
C GLY A 8 -4.69 -9.84 -6.07
N ASP A 9 -5.68 -10.14 -6.92
CA ASP A 9 -5.50 -11.11 -8.02
C ASP A 9 -4.82 -10.49 -9.26
N SER A 10 -4.89 -9.16 -9.42
CA SER A 10 -4.32 -8.41 -10.55
C SER A 10 -3.85 -7.01 -10.13
N TYR A 11 -2.91 -6.43 -10.87
CA TYR A 11 -2.49 -5.04 -10.64
C TYR A 11 -3.59 -4.01 -10.90
N GLU A 12 -4.58 -4.34 -11.74
CA GLU A 12 -5.74 -3.48 -11.96
C GLU A 12 -6.58 -3.32 -10.69
N LYS A 13 -6.91 -4.43 -10.01
CA LYS A 13 -7.61 -4.40 -8.71
C LYS A 13 -6.82 -3.60 -7.67
N ILE A 14 -5.49 -3.78 -7.64
CA ILE A 14 -4.62 -3.01 -6.74
C ILE A 14 -4.67 -1.51 -7.04
N LYS A 15 -4.53 -1.11 -8.30
CA LYS A 15 -4.60 0.32 -8.69
C LYS A 15 -5.95 0.94 -8.34
N ASN A 16 -7.04 0.23 -8.57
CA ASN A 16 -8.38 0.69 -8.20
C ASN A 16 -8.53 0.82 -6.69
N ALA A 17 -8.03 -0.14 -5.90
CA ALA A 17 -8.03 -0.04 -4.45
C ALA A 17 -7.18 1.13 -3.93
N ILE A 18 -6.04 1.43 -4.55
CA ILE A 18 -5.23 2.61 -4.22
C ILE A 18 -6.03 3.89 -4.52
N ALA A 19 -6.74 3.93 -5.66
CA ALA A 19 -7.60 5.06 -5.99
C ALA A 19 -8.74 5.23 -4.98
N ASP A 20 -9.32 4.14 -4.47
CA ASP A 20 -10.36 4.17 -3.44
C ASP A 20 -9.81 4.69 -2.10
N VAL A 21 -8.61 4.27 -1.70
CA VAL A 21 -7.91 4.78 -0.53
C VAL A 21 -7.73 6.30 -0.62
N HIS A 22 -7.31 6.79 -1.78
CA HIS A 22 -7.09 8.22 -1.99
C HIS A 22 -8.41 9.01 -2.03
N ARG A 23 -9.37 8.59 -2.86
CA ARG A 23 -10.58 9.37 -3.18
C ARG A 23 -11.72 9.15 -2.18
N HIS A 24 -11.94 7.91 -1.77
CA HIS A 24 -13.10 7.54 -0.95
C HIS A 24 -12.76 7.48 0.53
N ALA A 25 -11.58 6.94 0.90
CA ALA A 25 -11.11 7.00 2.28
C ALA A 25 -10.44 8.35 2.64
N LYS A 26 -10.19 9.21 1.64
CA LYS A 26 -9.56 10.53 1.79
C LYS A 26 -8.22 10.45 2.54
N LEU A 27 -7.44 9.40 2.28
CA LEU A 27 -6.13 9.17 2.89
C LEU A 27 -5.04 9.66 1.94
N THR A 28 -4.10 10.46 2.49
CA THR A 28 -2.98 10.98 1.72
C THR A 28 -1.94 9.88 1.48
N ILE A 29 -1.68 9.59 0.22
CA ILE A 29 -0.62 8.66 -0.20
C ILE A 29 0.69 9.44 -0.33
N LEU A 30 1.74 8.90 0.28
CA LEU A 30 3.08 9.45 0.29
C LEU A 30 3.99 8.68 -0.66
N GLY A 31 4.65 9.41 -1.55
CA GLY A 31 5.48 8.81 -2.60
C GLY A 31 4.67 7.99 -3.60
N LYS A 32 5.37 7.07 -4.28
CA LYS A 32 4.79 6.18 -5.28
C LYS A 32 4.56 4.78 -4.71
N PRO A 33 3.43 4.12 -5.01
CA PRO A 33 3.20 2.71 -4.71
C PRO A 33 4.30 1.82 -5.30
N ARG A 34 4.75 0.82 -4.53
CA ARG A 34 5.86 -0.07 -4.89
C ARG A 34 5.38 -1.52 -4.97
N ILE A 35 5.85 -2.27 -5.96
CA ILE A 35 5.51 -3.68 -6.16
C ILE A 35 6.22 -4.51 -5.10
N MET A 36 5.45 -5.38 -4.45
CA MET A 36 5.93 -6.33 -3.47
C MET A 36 5.76 -7.76 -4.01
N VAL A 37 6.68 -8.65 -3.64
CA VAL A 37 6.57 -10.08 -3.93
C VAL A 37 5.31 -10.62 -3.22
N PRO A 38 4.35 -11.25 -3.93
CA PRO A 38 3.09 -11.72 -3.35
C PRO A 38 3.27 -12.63 -2.13
N GLU A 39 4.26 -13.51 -2.18
CA GLU A 39 4.60 -14.47 -1.13
C GLU A 39 5.02 -13.74 0.15
N ALA A 40 5.86 -12.70 0.03
CA ALA A 40 6.26 -11.87 1.18
C ALA A 40 5.06 -11.13 1.80
N ALA A 41 4.12 -10.64 0.97
CA ALA A 41 2.91 -10.00 1.46
C ALA A 41 1.99 -10.97 2.23
N ASP A 42 1.96 -12.23 1.79
CA ASP A 42 1.20 -13.31 2.39
C ASP A 42 1.83 -13.77 3.72
N GLU A 43 3.15 -13.94 3.76
CA GLU A 43 3.91 -14.26 4.99
C GLU A 43 3.74 -13.18 6.08
N ILE A 44 3.84 -11.91 5.70
CA ILE A 44 3.63 -10.80 6.65
C ILE A 44 2.20 -10.81 7.17
N LEU A 45 1.22 -11.10 6.31
CA LEU A 45 -0.15 -11.21 6.76
C LEU A 45 -0.33 -12.41 7.69
N GLU A 46 0.21 -13.58 7.36
CA GLU A 46 0.16 -14.75 8.24
C GLU A 46 0.77 -14.46 9.61
N HIS A 47 1.87 -13.71 9.65
CA HIS A 47 2.49 -13.28 10.90
C HIS A 47 1.57 -12.37 11.74
N ILE A 48 0.79 -11.49 11.09
CA ILE A 48 -0.07 -10.51 11.79
C ILE A 48 -1.44 -11.09 12.17
N VAL A 49 -2.09 -11.86 11.29
CA VAL A 49 -3.47 -12.33 11.48
C VAL A 49 -3.60 -13.85 11.60
N GLY A 50 -2.52 -14.60 11.40
CA GLY A 50 -2.53 -16.06 11.33
C GLY A 50 -2.92 -16.60 9.95
N ASN A 51 -3.29 -17.88 9.90
CA ASN A 51 -3.50 -18.63 8.67
C ASN A 51 -4.34 -17.89 7.60
N ILE A 52 -3.79 -17.75 6.40
CA ILE A 52 -4.52 -17.22 5.25
C ILE A 52 -5.21 -18.34 4.47
N LYS A 53 -6.45 -18.09 4.04
CA LYS A 53 -7.22 -19.06 3.23
C LYS A 53 -6.88 -19.02 1.75
N LYS A 54 -6.45 -17.86 1.26
CA LYS A 54 -6.18 -17.63 -0.16
C LYS A 54 -4.92 -16.76 -0.32
N PRO A 55 -3.88 -17.27 -0.99
CA PRO A 55 -2.72 -16.47 -1.32
C PRO A 55 -3.06 -15.42 -2.38
N CYS A 56 -2.33 -14.31 -2.37
CA CYS A 56 -2.50 -13.28 -3.38
C CYS A 56 -1.62 -13.56 -4.61
N LYS A 57 -2.00 -13.01 -5.76
CA LYS A 57 -1.19 -13.15 -7.00
C LYS A 57 -0.32 -11.93 -7.28
N LYS A 58 -0.71 -10.79 -6.71
CA LYS A 58 -0.06 -9.49 -6.85
C LYS A 58 -0.15 -8.76 -5.52
N ALA A 59 0.92 -8.06 -5.17
CA ALA A 59 0.99 -7.26 -3.96
C ALA A 59 1.67 -5.91 -4.23
N CYS A 60 1.32 -4.92 -3.42
CA CYS A 60 1.90 -3.59 -3.48
C CYS A 60 1.99 -2.99 -2.07
N LEU A 61 3.05 -2.23 -1.83
CA LEU A 61 3.29 -1.48 -0.61
C LEU A 61 3.07 0.01 -0.86
N VAL A 62 2.29 0.65 0.01
CA VAL A 62 1.94 2.08 -0.08
C VAL A 62 2.14 2.72 1.29
N ARG A 63 2.75 3.90 1.33
CA ARG A 63 2.87 4.69 2.57
C ARG A 63 1.76 5.75 2.62
N ILE A 64 1.15 5.95 3.79
CA ILE A 64 0.13 6.99 3.98
C ILE A 64 0.43 7.89 5.19
N GLU A 65 0.00 9.14 5.09
CA GLU A 65 0.14 10.17 6.11
C GLU A 65 -1.00 10.13 7.14
N GLU A 66 -1.18 8.99 7.81
CA GLU A 66 -2.22 8.86 8.83
C GLU A 66 -1.78 7.87 9.92
N ASN A 67 -2.42 7.93 11.09
CA ASN A 67 -2.22 6.93 12.14
C ASN A 67 -3.09 5.68 11.91
N ALA A 68 -2.70 4.56 12.54
CA ALA A 68 -3.38 3.27 12.35
C ALA A 68 -4.89 3.33 12.68
N PRO A 69 -5.33 3.85 13.85
CA PRO A 69 -6.76 3.90 14.18
C PRO A 69 -7.61 4.64 13.15
N ARG A 70 -7.17 5.81 12.68
CA ARG A 70 -7.90 6.61 11.68
C ARG A 70 -7.86 5.97 10.30
N ALA A 71 -6.73 5.37 9.90
CA ALA A 71 -6.63 4.62 8.66
C ALA A 71 -7.61 3.44 8.64
N ILE A 72 -7.68 2.66 9.74
CA ILE A 72 -8.62 1.54 9.90
C ILE A 72 -10.06 2.03 9.78
N ASP A 73 -10.45 3.08 10.51
CA ASP A 73 -11.82 3.60 10.49
C ASP A 73 -12.25 4.09 9.10
N ARG A 74 -11.35 4.75 8.37
CA ARG A 74 -11.63 5.24 7.01
C ARG A 74 -11.67 4.12 5.98
N ILE A 75 -10.72 3.18 6.01
CA ILE A 75 -10.68 2.05 5.08
C ILE A 75 -11.88 1.11 5.29
N ARG A 76 -12.33 0.92 6.53
CA ARG A 76 -13.53 0.10 6.83
C ARG A 76 -14.83 0.67 6.25
N LYS A 77 -14.88 1.95 5.88
CA LYS A 77 -16.05 2.62 5.30
C LYS A 77 -16.11 2.53 3.77
N ILE A 78 -15.08 1.98 3.14
CA ILE A 78 -15.00 1.80 1.68
C ILE A 78 -14.98 0.31 1.33
N HIS A 79 -15.27 -0.01 0.08
CA HIS A 79 -15.33 -1.40 -0.41
C HIS A 79 -14.31 -1.62 -1.54
N PRO A 80 -12.99 -1.55 -1.25
CA PRO A 80 -11.97 -1.65 -2.26
C PRO A 80 -11.97 -3.06 -2.90
N PRO A 81 -11.67 -3.16 -4.21
CA PRO A 81 -11.65 -4.45 -4.92
C PRO A 81 -10.44 -5.34 -4.59
N ALA A 82 -9.53 -4.86 -3.73
CA ALA A 82 -8.35 -5.57 -3.26
C ALA A 82 -8.30 -5.53 -1.73
N HIS A 83 -7.63 -6.53 -1.13
CA HIS A 83 -7.51 -6.65 0.31
C HIS A 83 -6.39 -5.73 0.83
N ILE A 84 -6.70 -4.90 1.84
CA ILE A 84 -5.77 -3.91 2.39
C ILE A 84 -5.42 -4.30 3.83
N VAL A 85 -4.13 -4.43 4.09
CA VAL A 85 -3.57 -4.71 5.42
C VAL A 85 -2.85 -3.46 5.89
N ILE A 86 -3.17 -2.99 7.08
CA ILE A 86 -2.57 -1.79 7.68
C ILE A 86 -1.47 -2.25 8.63
N VAL A 87 -0.24 -1.84 8.35
CA VAL A 87 0.94 -2.15 9.16
C VAL A 87 1.43 -0.87 9.80
N SER A 88 1.48 -0.86 11.12
CA SER A 88 1.98 0.26 11.93
C SER A 88 3.21 -0.15 12.72
N GLU A 89 3.93 0.82 13.28
CA GLU A 89 5.11 0.63 14.14
C GLU A 89 4.94 -0.37 15.31
N ARG A 90 3.69 -0.72 15.65
CA ARG A 90 3.38 -1.75 16.66
C ARG A 90 3.70 -3.17 16.21
N HIS A 91 3.91 -3.37 14.92
CA HIS A 91 4.25 -4.66 14.33
C HIS A 91 5.67 -4.62 13.82
N GLU A 92 6.44 -5.63 14.18
CA GLU A 92 7.84 -5.79 13.78
C GLU A 92 8.04 -5.61 12.26
N PRO A 93 7.21 -6.20 11.36
CA PRO A 93 7.33 -6.02 9.91
C PRO A 93 7.37 -4.56 9.41
N TYR A 94 6.82 -3.60 10.16
CA TYR A 94 6.80 -2.20 9.78
C TYR A 94 8.19 -1.64 9.46
N PHE A 95 9.20 -1.95 10.29
CA PHE A 95 10.52 -1.34 10.18
C PHE A 95 11.27 -1.82 8.93
N TYR A 96 11.30 -3.13 8.68
CA TYR A 96 11.94 -3.72 7.49
C TYR A 96 11.22 -3.30 6.21
N LEU A 97 9.89 -3.25 6.22
CA LEU A 97 9.11 -2.77 5.08
C LEU A 97 9.42 -1.31 4.75
N LEU A 98 9.67 -0.47 5.76
CA LEU A 98 10.02 0.93 5.56
C LEU A 98 11.42 1.07 4.93
N GLU A 99 12.38 0.23 5.34
CA GLU A 99 13.73 0.18 4.77
C GLU A 99 13.77 -0.37 3.34
N ASP A 100 12.90 -1.34 3.02
CA ASP A 100 12.87 -1.98 1.71
C ASP A 100 12.00 -1.23 0.69
N LEU A 101 11.03 -0.43 1.14
CA LEU A 101 10.17 0.40 0.28
C LEU A 101 10.94 1.13 -0.84
N PRO A 102 12.06 1.85 -0.59
CA PRO A 102 12.80 2.53 -1.66
C PRO A 102 13.45 1.56 -2.66
N LYS A 103 13.79 0.33 -2.25
CA LYS A 103 14.47 -0.68 -3.07
C LYS A 103 13.50 -1.43 -3.99
N MET A 104 12.20 -1.40 -3.68
CA MET A 104 11.17 -2.12 -4.43
C MET A 104 10.88 -1.47 -5.81
N PRO A 105 10.49 -2.26 -6.83
CA PRO A 105 10.09 -1.73 -8.13
C PRO A 105 8.86 -0.81 -8.02
N LEU A 106 8.79 0.24 -8.84
CA LEU A 106 7.61 1.12 -8.88
C LEU A 106 6.40 0.43 -9.53
N LEU A 107 5.20 0.67 -8.99
CA LEU A 107 3.96 0.28 -9.64
C LEU A 107 3.68 1.23 -10.83
N LYS A 108 3.97 0.76 -12.05
CA LYS A 108 3.72 1.53 -13.28
C LYS A 108 2.21 1.78 -13.50
N GLY A 109 1.89 2.96 -14.04
CA GLY A 109 0.51 3.35 -14.38
C GLY A 109 -0.33 3.81 -13.18
N TYR A 110 0.28 4.07 -12.03
CA TYR A 110 -0.31 4.89 -10.99
C TYR A 110 0.04 6.36 -11.25
N TYR A 111 -0.96 7.18 -11.55
CA TYR A 111 -0.82 8.63 -11.62
C TYR A 111 -1.51 9.21 -10.39
N LYS A 112 -0.74 9.84 -9.49
CA LYS A 112 -1.31 10.67 -8.42
C LYS A 112 -2.11 11.77 -9.12
N SER A 113 -3.43 11.77 -8.95
CA SER A 113 -4.27 12.83 -9.53
C SER A 113 -3.76 14.16 -8.99
N LYS A 114 -3.32 15.05 -9.89
CA LYS A 114 -2.73 16.37 -9.63
C LYS A 114 -3.66 17.16 -8.69
N SER A 115 -3.44 17.01 -7.39
CA SER A 115 -3.82 17.97 -6.37
C SER A 115 -2.53 18.74 -6.10
N LEU A 116 -2.62 20.06 -6.17
CA LEU A 116 -1.51 20.98 -6.07
C LEU A 116 -0.72 20.72 -4.78
N ASP A 117 0.36 19.96 -4.91
CA ASP A 117 1.57 20.18 -4.13
C ASP A 117 2.72 19.71 -5.02
N SER A 118 3.49 20.70 -5.40
CA SER A 118 4.76 20.62 -6.08
C SER A 118 5.72 19.73 -5.29
N ASP A 119 6.69 19.19 -6.01
CA ASP A 119 8.02 18.80 -5.55
C ASP A 119 8.34 17.29 -5.59
N GLU A 120 9.46 17.07 -6.31
CA GLU A 120 10.34 15.91 -6.39
C GLU A 120 9.96 14.76 -7.34
N GLU A 121 10.11 15.04 -8.64
CA GLU A 121 10.76 14.09 -9.55
C GLU A 121 12.12 14.68 -9.97
N ILE A 122 13.17 14.34 -9.24
CA ILE A 122 14.55 14.41 -9.74
C ILE A 122 14.91 13.02 -10.25
N GLU A 123 15.33 13.02 -11.51
CA GLU A 123 16.20 12.07 -12.23
C GLU A 123 15.86 10.58 -12.27
N GLU A 124 15.70 10.08 -13.49
CA GLU A 124 16.73 9.21 -14.07
C GLU A 124 16.58 9.21 -15.59
N SER A 125 17.41 10.04 -16.25
CA SER A 125 17.73 9.96 -17.66
C SER A 125 19.04 9.17 -17.81
N HIS A 126 18.96 7.97 -18.37
CA HIS A 126 20.06 7.29 -19.04
C HIS A 126 19.57 6.82 -20.41
#